data_AF-A0A9X4XJI3-F1
#
_entry.id   AF-A0A9X4XJI3-F1
#
_cell.length_a   1.000
_cell.length_b   1.000
_cell.length_c   1.000
_cell.angle_alpha   90.00
_cell.angle_beta   90.00
_cell.angle_gamma   90.00
#
_symmetry.space_group_name_H-M   'P 1'
#
loop_
_entity.id
_entity.type
_entity.pdbx_description
1 polymer ?
#
loop_
_entity_poly.entity_id
_entity_poly.type
_entity_poly.pdbx_seq_one_letter_code
_entity_poly.pdbx_strand_id
1 'polypeptide(L)'
;MTNPLDRFLELAGLGIRAQAVIALRTIRLAEGGPAALREAQRMVTEKVVATVEAEMAAARALLGGASFDDAASEALVPVRRCVEDNVRRLSGRLP
;
A
#
# COMPACT_ATOMS: atom_id res chain seq x y z
N MET A 1 -9.68 -7.53 20.71
CA MET A 1 -9.98 -8.62 19.76
C MET A 1 -10.85 -8.04 18.66
N THR A 2 -10.25 -7.69 17.52
CA THR A 2 -10.98 -7.26 16.32
C THR A 2 -11.79 -8.45 15.80
N ASN A 3 -13.07 -8.27 15.44
CA ASN A 3 -13.89 -9.36 14.94
C ASN A 3 -13.30 -9.87 13.61
N PRO A 4 -13.28 -11.19 13.33
CA PRO A 4 -12.87 -11.72 12.03
C PRO A 4 -13.54 -11.04 10.83
N LEU A 5 -14.80 -10.62 10.96
CA LEU A 5 -15.52 -9.88 9.93
C LEU A 5 -14.94 -8.47 9.71
N ASP A 6 -14.56 -7.76 10.77
CA ASP A 6 -13.97 -6.41 10.64
C ASP A 6 -12.64 -6.50 9.88
N ARG A 7 -11.80 -7.48 10.23
CA ARG A 7 -10.53 -7.73 9.55
C ARG A 7 -10.73 -8.09 8.07
N PHE A 8 -11.76 -8.89 7.78
CA PHE A 8 -12.14 -9.20 6.40
C PHE A 8 -12.54 -7.94 5.63
N LEU A 9 -13.41 -7.09 6.20
CA LEU A 9 -13.87 -5.86 5.56
C LEU A 9 -12.72 -4.87 5.34
N GLU A 10 -11.80 -4.75 6.29
CA GLU A 10 -10.59 -3.94 6.15
C GLU A 10 -9.70 -4.39 4.98
N LEU A 11 -9.46 -5.71 4.88
CA LEU A 11 -8.67 -6.30 3.80
C LEU A 11 -9.38 -6.19 2.45
N ALA A 12 -10.70 -6.38 2.41
CA ALA A 12 -11.51 -6.18 1.21
C ALA A 12 -11.42 -4.72 0.73
N GLY A 13 -11.56 -3.76 1.66
CA GLY A 13 -11.40 -2.33 1.36
C GLY A 13 -9.99 -1.96 0.90
N LEU A 14 -8.95 -2.61 1.42
CA LEU A 14 -7.58 -2.48 0.91
C LEU A 14 -7.45 -3.03 -0.51
N GLY A 15 -8.03 -4.20 -0.78
CA GLY A 15 -8.04 -4.83 -2.10
C GLY A 15 -8.69 -3.93 -3.17
N ILE A 16 -9.83 -3.32 -2.85
CA ILE A 16 -10.51 -2.36 -3.75
C ILE A 16 -9.59 -1.17 -4.06
N ARG A 17 -8.95 -0.58 -3.06
CA ARG A 17 -8.02 0.54 -3.26
C ARG A 17 -6.79 0.13 -4.07
N ALA A 18 -6.26 -1.06 -3.84
CA ALA A 18 -5.15 -1.59 -4.64
C ALA A 18 -5.54 -1.73 -6.13
N GLN A 19 -6.75 -2.23 -6.42
CA GLN A 19 -7.27 -2.28 -7.79
C GLN A 19 -7.41 -0.89 -8.41
N ALA A 20 -7.87 0.11 -7.65
CA ALA A 20 -7.91 1.50 -8.13
C ALA A 20 -6.50 2.03 -8.48
N VAL A 21 -5.50 1.79 -7.64
CA VAL A 21 -4.10 2.17 -7.94
C VAL A 21 -3.60 1.50 -9.21
N ILE A 22 -3.90 0.22 -9.41
CA ILE A 22 -3.53 -0.51 -10.63
C ILE A 22 -4.18 0.12 -11.85
N ALA A 23 -5.50 0.32 -11.83
CA ALA A 23 -6.23 0.92 -12.95
C ALA A 23 -5.68 2.31 -13.32
N LEU A 24 -5.47 3.18 -12.33
CA LEU A 24 -4.94 4.53 -12.52
C LEU A 24 -3.52 4.53 -13.11
N ARG A 25 -2.66 3.62 -12.64
CA ARG A 25 -1.30 3.45 -13.19
C ARG A 25 -1.33 2.89 -14.60
N THR A 26 -2.22 1.97 -14.91
CA THR A 26 -2.38 1.46 -16.28
C THR A 26 -2.72 2.59 -17.24
N ILE A 27 -3.66 3.47 -16.88
CA ILE A 27 -3.97 4.68 -17.67
C ILE A 27 -2.72 5.55 -17.82
N ARG A 28 -2.03 5.84 -16.72
CA ARG A 28 -0.85 6.72 -16.73
C ARG A 28 0.32 6.16 -17.55
N LEU A 29 0.51 4.85 -17.53
CA LEU A 29 1.56 4.17 -18.29
C LEU A 29 1.19 4.08 -19.77
N ALA A 30 -0.09 3.94 -20.11
CA ALA A 30 -0.57 3.92 -21.48
C ALA A 30 -0.34 5.26 -22.22
N GLU A 31 -0.27 6.39 -21.50
CA GLU A 31 0.13 7.69 -22.08
C GLU A 31 1.57 7.67 -22.63
N GLY A 32 2.45 6.81 -22.09
CA GLY A 32 3.84 6.72 -22.50
C GLY A 32 4.70 7.95 -22.16
N GLY A 33 5.86 8.04 -22.82
CA GLY A 33 6.78 9.16 -22.70
C GLY A 33 7.47 9.33 -21.33
N PRO A 34 8.14 10.48 -21.09
CA PRO A 34 8.92 10.70 -19.87
C PRO A 34 8.08 10.70 -18.59
N ALA A 35 6.79 11.03 -18.67
CA ALA A 35 5.90 11.02 -17.52
C ALA A 35 5.57 9.59 -17.06
N ALA A 36 5.30 8.67 -17.99
CA ALA A 36 5.10 7.26 -17.69
C ALA A 36 6.36 6.61 -17.09
N LEU A 37 7.55 6.93 -17.61
CA LEU A 37 8.82 6.43 -17.06
C LEU A 37 9.04 6.88 -15.61
N ARG A 38 8.80 8.16 -15.31
CA ARG A 38 8.88 8.67 -13.93
C ARG A 38 7.89 8.00 -13.00
N GLU A 39 6.68 7.70 -13.48
CA GLU A 39 5.70 6.96 -12.68
C GLU A 39 6.17 5.52 -12.41
N ALA A 40 6.68 4.82 -13.42
CA ALA A 40 7.23 3.48 -13.26
C ALA A 40 8.39 3.42 -12.24
N GLN A 41 9.31 4.39 -12.27
CA GLN A 41 10.39 4.49 -11.29
C GLN A 41 9.87 4.77 -9.88
N ARG A 42 8.87 5.65 -9.76
CA ARG A 42 8.22 5.96 -8.49
C ARG A 42 7.51 4.73 -7.91
N MET A 43 6.85 3.92 -8.75
CA MET A 43 6.20 2.68 -8.33
C MET A 43 7.14 1.68 -7.66
N VAL A 44 8.41 1.64 -8.06
CA VAL A 44 9.42 0.78 -7.43
C VAL A 44 9.82 1.35 -6.08
N THR A 45 10.12 2.65 -6.04
CA THR A 45 10.49 3.35 -4.80
C THR A 45 9.42 3.21 -3.73
N GLU A 46 8.14 3.36 -4.10
CA GLU A 46 7.01 3.21 -3.17
C GLU A 46 6.87 1.80 -2.59
N LYS A 47 7.15 0.77 -3.38
CA LYS A 47 7.14 -0.62 -2.90
C LYS A 47 8.28 -0.84 -1.90
N VAL A 48 9.49 -0.41 -2.26
CA VAL A 48 10.67 -0.55 -1.40
C VAL A 48 10.46 0.16 -0.07
N VAL A 49 9.99 1.41 -0.09
CA VAL A 49 9.72 2.18 1.13
C VAL A 49 8.64 1.50 1.97
N ALA A 50 7.50 1.12 1.37
CA ALA A 50 6.43 0.47 2.12
C ALA A 50 6.85 -0.88 2.72
N THR A 51 7.66 -1.68 2.01
CA THR A 51 8.20 -2.94 2.51
C THR A 51 9.15 -2.72 3.67
N VAL A 52 10.10 -1.80 3.57
CA VAL A 52 11.03 -1.49 4.66
C VAL A 52 10.27 -0.99 5.89
N GLU A 53 9.30 -0.09 5.70
CA GLU A 53 8.47 0.38 6.81
C GLU A 53 7.66 -0.75 7.46
N ALA A 54 7.11 -1.66 6.66
CA ALA A 54 6.36 -2.83 7.14
C ALA A 54 7.26 -3.79 7.94
N GLU A 55 8.45 -4.11 7.44
CA GLU A 55 9.43 -4.94 8.15
C GLU A 55 9.85 -4.31 9.46
N MET A 56 10.12 -3.00 9.47
CA MET A 56 10.46 -2.29 10.69
C MET A 56 9.29 -2.22 11.69
N ALA A 57 8.03 -2.13 11.21
CA ALA A 57 6.86 -2.17 12.08
C ALA A 57 6.69 -3.56 12.72
N ALA A 58 6.79 -4.62 11.92
CA ALA A 58 6.76 -6.00 12.40
C ALA A 58 7.88 -6.29 13.41
N ALA A 59 9.12 -5.90 13.09
CA ALA A 59 10.27 -6.11 13.96
C ALA A 59 10.10 -5.40 15.30
N ARG A 60 9.61 -4.16 15.31
CA ARG A 60 9.33 -3.42 16.55
C ARG A 60 8.23 -4.11 17.38
N ALA A 61 7.16 -4.58 16.75
CA ALA A 61 6.10 -5.28 17.44
C ALA A 61 6.61 -6.58 18.09
N LEU A 62 7.37 -7.39 17.35
CA LEU A 62 7.96 -8.64 17.86
C LEU A 62 8.95 -8.39 19.00
N LEU A 63 9.85 -7.41 18.86
CA LEU A 63 10.78 -7.02 19.93
C LEU A 63 10.05 -6.48 21.17
N GLY A 64 8.87 -5.90 20.98
CA GLY A 64 7.96 -5.47 22.04
C GLY A 64 7.14 -6.61 22.70
N GLY A 65 7.33 -7.86 22.26
CA GLY A 65 6.64 -9.03 22.81
C GLY A 65 5.27 -9.31 22.19
N ALA A 66 4.94 -8.68 21.05
CA ALA A 66 3.70 -8.98 20.34
C ALA A 66 3.71 -10.39 19.73
N SER A 67 2.53 -10.96 19.52
CA SER A 67 2.40 -12.22 18.78
C SER A 67 2.76 -12.03 17.30
N PHE A 68 3.01 -13.13 16.58
CA PHE A 68 3.23 -13.07 15.12
C PHE A 68 2.04 -12.50 14.37
N ASP A 69 0.82 -12.79 14.80
CA ASP A 69 -0.41 -12.28 14.17
C ASP A 69 -0.56 -10.77 14.37
N ASP A 70 -0.20 -10.27 15.55
CA ASP A 70 -0.21 -8.83 15.86
C ASP A 70 0.90 -8.12 15.07
N ALA A 71 2.11 -8.69 15.03
CA ALA A 71 3.21 -8.14 14.24
C ALA A 71 2.90 -8.11 12.73
N ALA A 72 2.24 -9.14 12.20
CA ALA A 72 1.75 -9.15 10.82
C ALA A 72 0.68 -8.07 10.58
N SER A 73 -0.15 -7.78 11.58
CA SER A 73 -1.15 -6.72 11.50
C SER A 73 -0.51 -5.33 11.48
N GLU A 74 0.52 -5.11 12.30
CA GLU A 74 1.33 -3.88 12.30
C GLU A 74 2.08 -3.69 10.98
N ALA A 75 2.60 -4.77 10.38
CA ALA A 75 3.26 -4.73 9.08
C ALA A 75 2.34 -4.24 7.95
N LEU A 76 1.02 -4.44 8.06
CA LEU A 76 0.06 -4.01 7.05
C LEU A 76 -0.21 -2.50 7.10
N VAL A 77 0.06 -1.83 8.22
CA VAL A 77 -0.25 -0.40 8.38
C VAL A 77 0.49 0.47 7.36
N PRO A 78 1.82 0.36 7.17
CA PRO A 78 2.53 1.13 6.14
C PRO A 78 2.06 0.83 4.72
N VAL A 79 1.73 -0.43 4.43
CA VAL A 79 1.21 -0.84 3.11
C VAL A 79 -0.13 -0.19 2.83
N ARG A 80 -1.06 -0.19 3.79
CA ARG A 80 -2.37 0.46 3.68
C ARG A 80 -2.23 1.95 3.42
N ARG A 81 -1.37 2.63 4.17
CA ARG A 81 -1.06 4.05 4.00
C ARG A 81 -0.53 4.34 2.59
N CYS A 82 0.46 3.56 2.13
CA CYS A 82 1.02 3.71 0.79
C CYS A 82 -0.06 3.57 -0.31
N VAL A 83 -0.97 2.60 -0.19
CA VAL A 83 -2.08 2.43 -1.13
C VAL A 83 -3.02 3.64 -1.11
N GLU A 84 -3.38 4.16 0.06
CA GLU A 84 -4.26 5.35 0.17
C GLU A 84 -3.61 6.59 -0.45
N ASP A 85 -2.34 6.82 -0.17
CA ASP A 85 -1.61 7.97 -0.70
C ASP A 85 -1.45 7.88 -2.22
N ASN A 86 -1.27 6.66 -2.75
CA ASN A 86 -1.27 6.42 -4.18
C ASN A 86 -2.62 6.72 -4.82
N VAL A 87 -3.74 6.27 -4.22
CA VAL A 87 -5.09 6.60 -4.72
C VAL A 87 -5.26 8.12 -4.75
N ARG A 88 -5.00 8.82 -3.64
CA ARG A 88 -5.14 10.28 -3.54
C ARG A 88 -4.31 11.02 -4.59
N ARG A 89 -3.05 10.62 -4.78
CA ARG A 89 -2.17 11.26 -5.76
C ARG A 89 -2.65 11.02 -7.18
N LEU A 90 -2.95 9.77 -7.50
CA LEU A 90 -3.25 9.37 -8.88
C LEU A 90 -4.62 9.88 -9.32
N SER A 91 -5.62 9.89 -8.42
CA SER A 91 -6.93 10.47 -8.72
C SER A 91 -6.85 11.99 -8.90
N GLY A 92 -5.98 12.68 -8.16
CA GLY A 92 -5.75 14.13 -8.32
C GLY A 92 -4.92 14.53 -9.56
N ARG A 93 -4.49 13.56 -10.38
CA ARG A 93 -3.66 13.80 -11.58
C ARG A 93 -4.33 13.39 -12.89
N LEU A 94 -5.49 12.76 -12.84
CA LEU A 94 -6.29 12.51 -14.04
C LEU A 94 -6.94 13.83 -14.50
N PRO A 95 -6.93 14.15 -15.82
CA PRO A 95 -7.64 15.30 -16.36
C PRO A 95 -9.17 15.17 -16.22
#